data_AF-A0A3D5A3T9-F1
#
_entry.id   AF-A0A3D5A3T9-F1
#
_cell.length_a   1.000
_cell.length_b   1.000
_cell.length_c   1.000
_cell.angle_alpha   90.00
_cell.angle_beta   90.00
_cell.angle_gamma   90.00
#
_symmetry.space_group_name_H-M   'P 1'
#
loop_
_entity.id
_entity.type
_entity.pdbx_description
1 polymer ?
#
loop_
_entity_poly.entity_id
_entity_poly.type
_entity_poly.pdbx_seq_one_letter_code
_entity_poly.pdbx_strand_id
1 'polypeptide(L)'
;MCLQIPLETEVYMPAGWRTIRVFISSTFKDMQAERDHLVRFVFPRLRAELLKRRVHLVDVDLRWGVTSEQDALSVCREIIDECRPRFLCMLGGRYGWTPPGEERSITADEVYYAALEETEPGGYEFFYF
;
A
#
# COMPACT_ATOMS: atom_id res chain seq x y z
N MET A 1 -35.80 -30.24 5.61
CA MET A 1 -35.00 -29.49 6.59
C MET A 1 -33.59 -29.38 6.05
N CYS A 2 -33.34 -28.35 5.24
CA CYS A 2 -32.01 -28.00 4.76
C CYS A 2 -31.93 -26.49 4.93
N LEU A 3 -31.08 -26.06 5.85
CA LEU A 3 -30.99 -24.69 6.33
C LEU A 3 -30.56 -23.77 5.17
N GLN A 4 -31.39 -22.77 4.88
CA GLN A 4 -30.95 -21.58 4.15
C GLN A 4 -29.87 -20.90 4.98
N ILE A 5 -28.65 -20.85 4.44
CA ILE A 5 -27.59 -19.97 4.95
C ILE A 5 -27.94 -18.57 4.43
N PRO A 6 -28.08 -17.55 5.30
CA PRO A 6 -28.45 -16.22 4.85
C PRO A 6 -27.31 -15.59 4.03
N LEU A 7 -27.64 -15.17 2.80
CA LEU A 7 -26.85 -14.27 1.95
C LEU A 7 -27.01 -12.83 2.46
N GLU A 8 -26.53 -12.53 3.67
CA GLU A 8 -26.55 -11.16 4.19
C GLU A 8 -25.24 -10.85 4.90
N THR A 9 -24.21 -10.55 4.12
CA THR A 9 -23.36 -9.41 4.47
C THR A 9 -23.89 -8.23 3.67
N GLU A 10 -24.92 -7.56 4.20
CA GLU A 10 -25.18 -6.17 3.84
C GLU A 10 -23.91 -5.38 4.17
N VAL A 11 -23.03 -5.25 3.19
CA VAL A 11 -21.98 -4.25 3.25
C VAL A 11 -22.73 -2.92 3.22
N TYR A 12 -22.89 -2.29 4.39
CA TYR A 12 -23.35 -0.92 4.49
C TYR A 12 -22.47 -0.07 3.57
N MET A 13 -22.97 0.21 2.37
CA MET A 13 -22.32 1.10 1.41
C MET A 13 -22.71 2.50 1.88
N PRO A 14 -21.81 3.28 2.52
CA PRO A 14 -22.16 4.65 2.87
C PRO A 14 -22.55 5.36 1.56
N ALA A 15 -23.67 6.09 1.58
CA ALA A 15 -24.25 6.74 0.40
C ALA A 15 -23.35 7.85 -0.19
N GLY A 16 -22.20 8.12 0.42
CA GLY A 16 -21.25 9.18 0.07
C GLY A 16 -19.97 8.69 -0.61
N TRP A 17 -19.13 9.65 -0.99
CA TRP A 17 -17.80 9.38 -1.50
C TRP A 17 -16.92 8.74 -0.43
N ARG A 18 -16.11 7.76 -0.84
CA ARG A 18 -15.05 7.18 0.00
C ARG A 18 -13.70 7.41 -0.65
N THR A 19 -12.69 7.73 0.13
CA THR A 19 -11.31 7.78 -0.33
C THR A 19 -10.56 6.57 0.21
N ILE A 20 -9.89 5.86 -0.68
CA ILE A 20 -9.02 4.73 -0.38
C ILE A 20 -7.61 5.12 -0.77
N ARG A 21 -6.67 4.93 0.15
CA ARG A 21 -5.24 5.13 -0.07
C ARG A 21 -4.54 3.77 -0.14
N VAL A 22 -3.50 3.67 -0.96
CA VAL A 22 -2.64 2.49 -1.07
C VAL A 22 -1.19 2.95 -1.06
N PHE A 23 -0.42 2.47 -0.09
CA PHE A 23 1.02 2.74 -0.03
C PHE A 23 1.76 1.80 -0.98
N ILE A 24 2.69 2.34 -1.78
CA ILE A 24 3.50 1.56 -2.72
C ILE A 24 4.96 1.56 -2.26
N SER A 25 5.39 0.42 -1.74
CA SER A 25 6.77 0.12 -1.39
C SER A 25 7.45 -0.69 -2.50
N SER A 26 8.73 -0.43 -2.70
CA SER A 26 9.68 -1.22 -3.51
C SER A 26 11.07 -0.65 -3.30
N THR A 27 12.08 -1.39 -3.73
CA THR A 27 13.44 -0.87 -3.81
C THR A 27 13.62 0.15 -4.94
N PHE A 28 14.51 1.14 -4.72
CA PHE A 28 14.76 2.23 -5.67
C PHE A 28 15.53 1.81 -6.93
N LYS A 29 16.35 0.77 -6.87
CA LYS A 29 17.30 0.46 -7.96
C LYS A 29 16.86 -0.68 -8.88
N ASP A 30 15.77 -1.39 -8.57
CA ASP A 30 15.44 -2.65 -9.24
C ASP A 30 13.94 -2.99 -9.37
N MET A 31 13.04 -2.00 -9.31
CA MET A 31 11.58 -2.19 -9.57
C MET A 31 10.92 -1.01 -10.31
N GLN A 32 11.71 -0.25 -11.07
CA GLN A 32 11.24 0.97 -11.72
C GLN A 32 10.23 0.70 -12.84
N ALA A 33 10.40 -0.38 -13.59
CA ALA A 33 9.51 -0.72 -14.69
C ALA A 33 8.12 -1.15 -14.19
N GLU A 34 8.11 -1.93 -13.11
CA GLU A 34 6.91 -2.43 -12.42
C GLU A 34 6.14 -1.26 -11.80
N ARG A 35 6.83 -0.35 -11.09
CA ARG A 35 6.23 0.90 -10.59
C ARG A 35 5.66 1.75 -11.72
N ASP A 36 6.45 2.00 -12.77
CA ASP A 36 6.00 2.76 -13.93
C ASP A 36 4.77 2.10 -14.57
N HIS A 37 4.71 0.77 -14.62
CA HIS A 37 3.57 0.04 -15.15
C HIS A 37 2.31 0.23 -14.27
N LEU A 38 2.45 0.14 -12.95
CA LEU A 38 1.37 0.39 -12.01
C LEU A 38 0.80 1.80 -12.17
N VAL A 39 1.66 2.82 -12.16
CA VAL A 39 1.26 4.24 -12.22
C VAL A 39 0.67 4.60 -13.59
N ARG A 40 1.23 4.08 -14.69
CA ARG A 40 0.80 4.44 -16.05
C ARG A 40 -0.41 3.66 -16.56
N PHE A 41 -0.62 2.43 -16.10
CA PHE A 41 -1.64 1.55 -16.68
C PHE A 41 -2.62 0.99 -15.64
N VAL A 42 -2.13 0.45 -14.52
CA VAL A 42 -2.97 -0.27 -13.56
C VAL A 42 -3.82 0.69 -12.72
N PHE A 43 -3.21 1.64 -12.01
CA PHE A 43 -3.93 2.58 -11.15
C PHE A 43 -4.89 3.50 -11.92
N PRO A 44 -4.57 4.02 -13.13
CA PRO A 44 -5.54 4.76 -13.93
C PRO A 44 -6.79 3.94 -14.26
N ARG A 45 -6.62 2.67 -14.65
CA ARG A 45 -7.74 1.78 -14.94
C ARG A 45 -8.55 1.47 -13.67
N LEU A 46 -7.87 1.19 -12.56
CA LEU A 46 -8.53 0.90 -11.29
C LEU A 46 -9.30 2.12 -10.76
N ARG A 47 -8.73 3.34 -10.86
CA ARG A 47 -9.43 4.59 -10.55
C ARG A 47 -10.70 4.74 -11.38
N ALA A 48 -10.64 4.49 -12.69
CA ALA A 48 -11.82 4.59 -13.56
C ALA A 48 -12.96 3.64 -13.14
N GLU A 49 -12.63 2.41 -12.72
CA GLU A 49 -13.63 1.45 -12.24
C GLU A 49 -14.17 1.79 -10.85
N LEU A 50 -13.33 2.29 -9.94
CA LEU A 50 -13.71 2.66 -8.58
C LEU A 50 -14.53 3.96 -8.53
N LEU A 51 -14.27 4.92 -9.41
CA LEU A 51 -15.03 6.15 -9.52
C LEU A 51 -16.52 5.89 -9.80
N LYS A 52 -16.85 4.88 -10.62
CA LYS A 52 -18.23 4.44 -10.88
C LYS A 52 -18.97 4.01 -9.61
N ARG A 53 -18.22 3.66 -8.56
CA ARG A 53 -18.70 3.21 -7.25
C ARG A 53 -18.56 4.29 -6.16
N ARG A 54 -18.32 5.55 -6.54
CA ARG A 54 -18.04 6.68 -5.63
C ARG A 54 -16.84 6.45 -4.72
N VAL A 55 -15.81 5.77 -5.24
CA VAL A 55 -14.55 5.53 -4.55
C VAL A 55 -13.44 6.29 -5.26
N HIS A 56 -12.81 7.23 -4.54
CA HIS A 56 -11.56 7.84 -4.94
C HIS A 56 -10.40 6.94 -4.50
N LEU A 57 -9.54 6.55 -5.43
CA LEU A 57 -8.32 5.81 -5.14
C LEU A 57 -7.12 6.75 -5.24
N VAL A 58 -6.28 6.71 -4.22
CA VAL A 58 -5.02 7.44 -4.11
C VAL A 58 -3.88 6.43 -3.95
N ASP A 59 -3.08 6.29 -4.99
CA ASP A 59 -1.81 5.59 -5.02
C ASP A 59 -0.71 6.51 -4.47
N VAL A 60 -0.11 6.13 -3.34
CA VAL A 60 0.93 6.91 -2.68
C VAL A 60 2.30 6.30 -3.01
N ASP A 61 3.04 6.99 -3.88
CA ASP A 61 4.39 6.63 -4.32
C ASP A 61 5.39 7.71 -3.91
N LEU A 62 6.27 7.39 -2.96
CA LEU A 62 7.26 8.31 -2.41
C LEU A 62 8.48 8.58 -3.31
N ARG A 63 8.55 7.97 -4.50
CA ARG A 63 9.64 8.22 -5.46
C ARG A 63 9.84 9.70 -5.79
N TRP A 64 8.78 10.50 -5.69
CA TRP A 64 8.78 11.90 -6.09
C TRP A 64 8.80 12.90 -4.92
N GLY A 65 8.88 12.43 -3.67
CA GLY A 65 8.53 13.25 -2.50
C GLY A 65 9.51 13.28 -1.33
N VAL A 66 10.52 12.41 -1.26
CA VAL A 66 11.43 12.41 -0.09
C VAL A 66 12.69 13.22 -0.39
N THR A 67 12.64 14.52 -0.07
CA THR A 67 13.84 15.35 0.03
C THR A 67 14.68 14.91 1.22
N SER A 68 15.99 14.76 1.01
CA SER A 68 16.98 14.13 1.89
C SER A 68 17.22 14.78 3.26
N GLU A 69 16.43 15.78 3.67
CA GLU A 69 16.64 16.55 4.90
C GLU A 69 15.82 16.05 6.10
N GLN A 70 14.84 15.18 5.88
CA GLN A 70 14.01 14.56 6.93
C GLN A 70 14.41 13.10 7.14
N ASP A 71 14.18 12.58 8.35
CA ASP A 71 14.32 11.15 8.62
C ASP A 71 13.33 10.37 7.74
N ALA A 72 13.86 9.72 6.71
CA ALA A 72 13.06 9.02 5.71
C ALA A 72 12.23 7.89 6.34
N LEU A 73 12.70 7.29 7.44
CA LEU A 73 11.99 6.22 8.13
C LEU A 73 10.72 6.74 8.80
N SER A 74 10.81 7.83 9.56
CA SER A 74 9.64 8.39 10.25
C SER A 74 8.57 8.84 9.27
N VAL A 75 8.98 9.51 8.18
CA VAL A 75 8.08 9.96 7.11
C VAL A 75 7.40 8.77 6.43
N CYS A 76 8.13 7.69 6.12
CA CYS A 76 7.53 6.50 5.52
C CYS A 76 6.46 5.88 6.42
N ARG A 77 6.71 5.77 7.74
CA ARG A 77 5.76 5.18 8.69
C ARG A 77 4.47 6.00 8.83
N GLU A 78 4.58 7.32 8.95
CA GLU A 78 3.41 8.22 9.00
C GLU A 78 2.52 8.05 7.76
N ILE A 79 3.12 7.94 6.58
CA ILE A 79 2.39 7.80 5.33
C ILE A 79 1.78 6.39 5.19
N ILE A 80 2.45 5.36 5.70
CA ILE A 80 1.89 4.01 5.80
C ILE A 80 0.61 4.03 6.65
N ASP A 81 0.63 4.70 7.80
CA ASP A 81 -0.53 4.80 8.68
C ASP A 81 -1.73 5.48 7.99
N GLU A 82 -1.50 6.52 7.18
CA GLU A 82 -2.55 7.13 6.36
C GLU A 82 -3.13 6.19 5.28
N CYS A 83 -2.37 5.16 4.90
CA CYS A 83 -2.76 4.20 3.88
C CYS A 83 -3.36 2.91 4.45
N ARG A 84 -3.31 2.71 5.77
CA ARG A 84 -3.83 1.49 6.39
C ARG A 84 -5.31 1.27 6.04
N PRO A 85 -5.71 0.01 5.82
CA PRO A 85 -4.92 -1.21 5.94
C PRO A 85 -4.31 -1.68 4.60
N ARG A 86 -4.00 -0.77 3.65
CA ARG A 86 -3.61 -1.14 2.28
C ARG A 86 -2.16 -0.78 1.98
N PHE A 87 -1.35 -1.82 1.91
CA PHE A 87 0.07 -1.75 1.62
C PHE A 87 0.40 -2.69 0.45
N LEU A 88 1.17 -2.20 -0.52
CA LEU A 88 1.66 -2.97 -1.66
C LEU A 88 3.19 -2.87 -1.68
N CYS A 89 3.88 -3.99 -1.47
CA CYS A 89 5.33 -4.05 -1.59
C CYS A 89 5.74 -4.94 -2.76
N MET A 90 6.64 -4.44 -3.60
CA MET A 90 7.30 -5.20 -4.67
C MET A 90 8.78 -5.35 -4.36
N LEU A 91 9.25 -6.59 -4.22
CA LEU A 91 10.65 -6.90 -3.90
C LEU A 91 11.33 -7.58 -5.09
N GLY A 92 12.58 -7.18 -5.35
CA GLY A 92 13.40 -7.70 -6.44
C GLY A 92 14.65 -8.43 -5.96
N GLY A 93 15.76 -8.21 -6.65
CA GLY A 93 17.06 -8.77 -6.28
C GLY A 93 17.78 -7.99 -5.17
N ARG A 94 17.15 -6.94 -4.63
CA ARG A 94 17.71 -6.08 -3.59
C ARG A 94 16.75 -5.96 -2.42
N TYR A 95 17.32 -5.66 -1.26
CA TYR A 95 16.58 -5.38 -0.04
C TYR A 95 16.48 -3.88 0.28
N GLY A 96 17.02 -2.99 -0.55
CA GLY A 96 16.98 -1.54 -0.35
C GLY A 96 18.28 -0.97 0.25
N TRP A 97 18.22 0.26 0.77
CA TRP A 97 19.32 0.94 1.43
C TRP A 97 19.11 0.95 2.95
N THR A 98 20.17 0.67 3.70
CA THR A 98 20.20 0.72 5.17
C THR A 98 20.85 2.02 5.62
N PRO A 99 20.11 2.90 6.33
CA PRO A 99 20.69 4.09 6.92
C PRO A 99 21.81 3.76 7.92
N PRO A 100 22.84 4.61 8.08
CA PRO A 100 23.88 4.39 9.09
C PRO A 100 23.30 4.29 10.50
N GLY A 101 23.65 3.24 11.24
CA GLY A 101 23.16 3.00 12.60
C GLY A 101 21.87 2.18 12.70
N GLU A 102 21.22 1.87 11.56
CA GLU A 102 20.02 1.04 11.52
C GLU A 102 20.33 -0.43 11.22
N GLU A 103 19.51 -1.33 11.77
CA GLU A 103 19.61 -2.78 11.51
C GLU A 103 18.93 -3.20 10.20
N ARG A 104 17.94 -2.42 9.75
CA ARG A 104 17.09 -2.74 8.59
C ARG A 104 17.23 -1.69 7.50
N SER A 105 17.05 -2.13 6.26
CA SER A 105 16.83 -1.20 5.16
C SER A 105 15.49 -0.50 5.30
N ILE A 106 15.34 0.68 4.66
CA ILE A 106 14.06 1.40 4.64
C ILE A 106 12.92 0.49 4.17
N THR A 107 13.12 -0.23 3.06
CA THR A 107 12.10 -1.16 2.51
C THR A 107 11.80 -2.30 3.47
N ALA A 108 12.80 -2.83 4.18
CA ALA A 108 12.55 -3.87 5.18
C ALA A 108 11.75 -3.30 6.35
N ASP A 109 12.08 -2.10 6.82
CA ASP A 109 11.33 -1.42 7.89
C ASP A 109 9.87 -1.17 7.48
N GLU A 110 9.62 -0.68 6.28
CA GLU A 110 8.28 -0.50 5.73
C GLU A 110 7.46 -1.80 5.75
N VAL A 111 8.05 -2.92 5.31
CA VAL A 111 7.39 -4.23 5.32
C VAL A 111 7.13 -4.71 6.75
N TYR A 112 8.11 -4.57 7.64
CA TYR A 112 7.96 -4.92 9.03
C TYR A 112 6.82 -4.13 9.66
N TYR A 113 6.85 -2.80 9.53
CA TYR A 113 5.88 -1.91 10.11
C TYR A 113 4.47 -2.10 9.51
N ALA A 114 4.36 -2.18 8.19
CA ALA A 114 3.06 -2.21 7.52
C ALA A 114 2.35 -3.58 7.57
N ALA A 115 3.11 -4.67 7.55
CA ALA A 115 2.58 -6.02 7.29
C ALA A 115 3.04 -7.11 8.28
N LEU A 116 4.04 -6.89 9.13
CA LEU A 116 4.51 -7.93 10.06
C LEU A 116 4.31 -7.55 11.54
N GLU A 117 4.25 -6.27 11.85
CA GLU A 117 3.92 -5.74 13.18
C GLU A 117 2.39 -5.63 13.31
N GLU A 118 1.86 -6.12 14.44
CA GLU A 118 0.43 -6.39 14.74
C GLU A 118 -0.60 -5.84 13.72
N THR A 119 -1.12 -6.74 12.90
CA THR A 119 -2.12 -6.43 11.88
C THR A 119 -3.50 -6.23 12.52
N GLU A 120 -4.05 -5.02 12.39
CA GLU A 120 -5.47 -4.76 12.60
C GLU A 120 -6.33 -5.84 11.90
N PRO A 121 -7.32 -6.45 12.57
CA PRO A 121 -8.14 -7.49 11.97
C PRO A 121 -8.87 -6.94 10.73
N GLY A 122 -8.51 -7.47 9.55
CA GLY A 122 -9.09 -7.07 8.26
C GLY A 122 -8.10 -6.45 7.25
N GLY A 123 -6.80 -6.42 7.55
CA GLY A 123 -5.76 -6.10 6.57
C GLY A 123 -5.63 -7.14 5.45
N TYR A 124 -5.26 -6.68 4.25
CA TYR A 124 -4.92 -7.56 3.14
C TYR A 124 -3.45 -7.37 2.82
N GLU A 125 -2.68 -8.44 2.95
CA GLU A 125 -1.26 -8.47 2.63
C GLU A 125 -1.05 -9.33 1.39
N PHE A 126 -0.44 -8.75 0.37
CA PHE A 126 -0.12 -9.45 -0.87
C PHE A 126 1.39 -9.44 -1.05
N PHE A 127 2.00 -10.61 -0.93
CA PHE A 127 3.41 -10.82 -1.24
C PHE A 127 3.51 -11.43 -2.64
N TYR A 128 4.28 -10.80 -3.51
CA TYR A 128 4.63 -11.34 -4.83
C TYR A 128 6.16 -11.45 -4.89
N PHE A 129 6.66 -12.64 -5.19
CA PHE A 129 8.09 -12.96 -5.30
C PHE A 129 8.44 -13.26 -6.76
#